data_AF-A0A7V2K0K5-F1
#
_entry.id   AF-A0A7V2K0K5-F1
#
_cell.length_a   1.000
_cell.length_b   1.000
_cell.length_c   1.000
_cell.angle_alpha   90.00
_cell.angle_beta   90.00
_cell.angle_gamma   90.00
#
_symmetry.space_group_name_H-M   'P 1'
#
loop_
_entity.id
_entity.type
_entity.pdbx_description
1 polymer ?
#
loop_
_entity_poly.entity_id
_entity_poly.type
_entity_poly.pdbx_seq_one_letter_code
_entity_poly.pdbx_strand_id
1 'polypeptide(L)'
;VRGIHNVKELIRVDEPLELHENIYSTGELANIEQSLIVRTVKGLAVIVGCSHPGIGLILETAKQFGEPYALIGGFHGFKKYELLEPLTIVCPTHCTEHIQEIKDRFPGKYIEGGAGKVIEIE
;
A
#
# COMPACT_ATOMS: atom_id res chain seq x y z
N VAL A 1 -2.20 13.99 19.31
CA VAL A 1 -3.11 12.86 19.03
C VAL A 1 -4.31 12.97 19.97
N ARG A 2 -5.54 13.07 19.45
CA ARG A 2 -6.73 13.18 20.30
C ARG A 2 -6.95 11.87 21.06
N GLY A 3 -7.27 11.96 22.35
CA GLY A 3 -7.70 10.81 23.16
C GLY A 3 -6.60 9.88 23.70
N ILE A 4 -5.31 10.21 23.51
CA ILE A 4 -4.22 9.45 24.15
C ILE A 4 -3.96 10.02 25.55
N HIS A 5 -4.12 9.18 26.57
CA HIS A 5 -3.87 9.49 27.98
C HIS A 5 -3.05 8.35 28.62
N ASN A 6 -2.22 8.66 29.63
CA ASN A 6 -1.45 7.69 30.42
C ASN A 6 -0.50 6.76 29.64
N VAL A 7 0.03 7.20 28.51
CA VAL A 7 1.09 6.46 27.79
C VAL A 7 2.47 6.81 28.33
N LYS A 8 3.33 5.80 28.52
CA LYS A 8 4.72 6.00 28.93
C LYS A 8 5.55 6.64 27.82
N GLU A 9 5.28 6.25 26.58
CA GLU A 9 5.99 6.73 25.38
C GLU A 9 5.02 6.74 24.20
N LEU A 10 5.11 7.80 23.39
CA LEU A 10 4.32 7.98 22.17
C LEU A 10 5.29 8.32 21.04
N ILE A 11 5.40 7.42 20.07
CA ILE A 11 6.16 7.65 18.85
C ILE A 11 5.16 8.00 17.75
N ARG A 12 5.26 9.21 17.22
CA ARG A 12 4.48 9.65 16.07
C ARG A 12 5.27 9.40 14.80
N VAL A 13 4.59 8.87 13.79
CA VAL A 13 5.15 8.57 12.47
C VAL A 13 4.48 9.52 11.49
N ASP A 14 4.89 10.78 11.47
CA ASP A 14 4.23 11.78 10.61
C ASP A 14 4.86 11.77 9.20
N GLU A 15 6.18 11.55 9.08
CA GLU A 15 6.94 11.51 7.82
C GLU A 15 7.32 10.08 7.40
N PRO A 16 7.73 9.83 6.15
CA PRO A 16 8.25 8.52 5.75
C PRO A 16 9.48 8.11 6.56
N LEU A 17 9.48 6.89 7.12
CA LEU A 17 10.63 6.37 7.87
C LEU A 17 10.74 4.84 7.87
N GLU A 18 11.93 4.33 8.20
CA GLU A 18 12.19 2.92 8.47
C GLU A 18 11.79 2.56 9.91
N LEU A 19 10.81 1.66 10.05
CA LEU A 19 10.33 1.16 11.33
C LEU A 19 11.22 0.04 11.87
N HIS A 20 11.74 -0.79 10.96
CA HIS A 20 12.62 -1.92 11.21
C HIS A 20 13.37 -2.24 9.91
N GLU A 21 14.43 -3.02 9.99
CA GLU A 21 15.13 -3.54 8.80
C GLU A 21 14.10 -4.10 7.80
N ASN A 22 14.11 -3.54 6.58
CA ASN A 22 13.23 -3.86 5.45
C ASN A 22 11.73 -3.54 5.64
N ILE A 23 11.35 -2.80 6.68
CA ILE A 23 9.98 -2.41 6.98
C ILE A 23 9.89 -0.90 7.16
N TYR A 24 9.08 -0.25 6.34
CA TYR A 24 8.94 1.20 6.30
C TYR A 24 7.48 1.61 6.42
N SER A 25 7.26 2.84 6.91
CA SER A 25 5.99 3.53 6.82
C SER A 25 6.12 4.68 5.82
N THR A 26 5.02 4.97 5.10
CA THR A 26 4.91 6.22 4.34
C THR A 26 4.83 7.46 5.23
N GLY A 27 4.72 7.30 6.55
CA GLY A 27 4.20 8.37 7.40
C GLY A 27 2.73 8.63 7.11
N GLU A 28 2.19 9.70 7.69
CA GLU A 28 0.82 10.13 7.46
C GLU A 28 0.71 10.89 6.15
N LEU A 29 -0.01 10.31 5.19
CA LEU A 29 -0.26 10.94 3.91
C LEU A 29 -1.59 11.69 3.92
N ALA A 30 -1.55 12.93 3.45
CA ALA A 30 -2.70 13.83 3.36
C ALA A 30 -3.46 14.06 4.70
N ASN A 31 -2.82 13.79 5.85
CA ASN A 31 -3.44 13.80 7.19
C ASN A 31 -4.60 12.79 7.34
N ILE A 32 -4.55 11.66 6.61
CA ILE A 32 -5.63 10.67 6.58
C ILE A 32 -5.15 9.29 6.99
N GLU A 33 -4.16 8.73 6.30
CA GLU A 33 -3.73 7.34 6.52
C GLU A 33 -2.26 7.13 6.20
N GLN A 34 -1.76 5.97 6.61
CA GLN A 34 -0.40 5.49 6.33
C GLN A 34 -0.49 4.19 5.54
N SER A 35 0.59 3.87 4.83
CA SER A 35 0.78 2.58 4.18
C SER A 35 2.04 1.90 4.70
N LEU A 36 1.98 0.58 4.79
CA LEU A 36 3.11 -0.27 5.16
C LEU A 36 3.89 -0.63 3.90
N ILE A 37 5.21 -0.58 3.99
CA ILE A 37 6.11 -0.93 2.89
C ILE A 37 7.04 -2.01 3.40
N VAL A 38 7.12 -3.12 2.65
CA VAL A 38 8.02 -4.23 2.93
C VAL A 38 8.99 -4.35 1.76
N ARG A 39 10.29 -4.25 2.04
CA ARG A 39 11.32 -4.52 1.02
C ARG A 39 11.52 -6.02 0.88
N THR A 40 11.48 -6.48 -0.36
CA THR A 40 11.73 -7.86 -0.75
C THR A 40 12.88 -7.92 -1.76
N VAL A 41 13.29 -9.11 -2.21
CA VAL A 41 14.35 -9.21 -3.23
C VAL A 41 13.89 -8.73 -4.60
N LYS A 42 12.57 -8.71 -4.85
CA LYS A 42 11.95 -8.26 -6.11
C LYS A 42 11.59 -6.77 -6.15
N GLY A 43 11.59 -6.09 -5.00
CA GLY A 43 11.24 -4.67 -4.89
C GLY A 43 10.42 -4.39 -3.64
N LEU A 44 9.64 -3.31 -3.65
CA LEU A 44 8.76 -2.99 -2.53
C LEU A 44 7.36 -3.61 -2.70
N ALA A 45 6.89 -4.31 -1.67
CA ALA A 45 5.50 -4.64 -1.48
C ALA A 45 4.84 -3.54 -0.65
N VAL A 46 3.91 -2.81 -1.27
CA VAL A 46 3.16 -1.72 -0.63
C VAL A 46 1.79 -2.23 -0.21
N ILE A 47 1.53 -2.17 1.09
CA ILE A 47 0.29 -2.64 1.71
C ILE A 47 -0.51 -1.42 2.17
N VAL A 48 -1.69 -1.25 1.58
CA VAL A 48 -2.57 -0.09 1.77
C VAL A 48 -3.83 -0.48 2.54
N GLY A 49 -4.38 0.47 3.29
CA GLY A 49 -5.70 0.36 3.88
C GLY A 49 -6.80 0.55 2.82
N CYS A 50 -7.21 1.80 2.60
CA CYS A 50 -8.26 2.18 1.64
C CYS A 50 -7.78 3.09 0.51
N SER A 51 -6.52 3.57 0.55
CA SER A 51 -5.94 4.45 -0.46
C SER A 51 -6.63 5.82 -0.58
N HIS A 52 -7.16 6.39 0.51
CA HIS A 52 -7.82 7.70 0.49
C HIS A 52 -6.92 8.86 -0.01
N PRO A 53 -5.60 8.91 0.30
CA PRO A 53 -4.67 9.90 -0.23
C PRO A 53 -4.44 9.73 -1.74
N GLY A 54 -4.88 8.61 -2.31
CA GLY A 54 -4.68 8.22 -3.70
C GLY A 54 -3.43 7.37 -3.89
N ILE A 55 -3.57 6.30 -4.68
CA ILE A 55 -2.50 5.35 -5.00
C ILE A 55 -1.26 6.05 -5.56
N GLY A 56 -1.43 7.09 -6.38
CA GLY A 56 -0.30 7.84 -6.92
C GLY A 56 0.60 8.43 -5.83
N LEU A 57 0.03 9.12 -4.84
CA LEU A 57 0.80 9.70 -3.73
C LEU A 57 1.46 8.60 -2.87
N ILE A 58 0.75 7.50 -2.63
CA ILE A 58 1.27 6.36 -1.88
C ILE A 58 2.49 5.74 -2.58
N LEU A 59 2.37 5.45 -3.88
CA LEU A 59 3.46 4.85 -4.67
C LEU A 59 4.65 5.80 -4.82
N GLU A 60 4.41 7.08 -5.08
CA GLU A 60 5.47 8.09 -5.15
C GLU A 60 6.21 8.23 -3.81
N THR A 61 5.49 8.15 -2.69
CA THR A 61 6.13 8.14 -1.36
C THR A 61 6.96 6.88 -1.16
N ALA A 62 6.42 5.71 -1.53
CA ALA A 62 7.12 4.44 -1.40
C ALA A 62 8.43 4.39 -2.20
N LYS A 63 8.49 5.07 -3.36
CA LYS A 63 9.69 5.16 -4.20
C LYS A 63 10.94 5.70 -3.49
N GLN A 64 10.76 6.45 -2.40
CA GLN A 64 11.87 6.91 -1.55
C GLN A 64 12.68 5.74 -0.95
N PHE A 65 12.05 4.57 -0.82
CA PHE A 65 12.68 3.36 -0.30
C PHE A 65 13.08 2.37 -1.41
N GLY A 66 12.75 2.60 -2.68
CA GLY A 66 13.01 1.68 -3.80
C GLY A 66 11.80 1.49 -4.69
N GLU A 67 11.90 0.66 -5.73
CA GLU A 67 10.81 0.54 -6.71
C GLU A 67 9.66 -0.35 -6.22
N PRO A 68 8.41 0.15 -6.21
CA PRO A 68 7.23 -0.69 -5.96
C PRO A 68 7.07 -1.76 -7.03
N TYR A 69 6.90 -3.00 -6.59
CA TYR A 69 6.60 -4.11 -7.47
C TYR A 69 5.25 -4.77 -7.15
N ALA A 70 4.76 -4.63 -5.92
CA ALA A 70 3.47 -5.15 -5.48
C ALA A 70 2.64 -4.07 -4.78
N LEU A 71 1.34 -4.02 -5.07
CA LEU A 71 0.36 -3.20 -4.37
C LEU A 71 -0.80 -4.05 -3.87
N ILE A 72 -1.05 -4.02 -2.56
CA ILE A 72 -1.98 -4.94 -1.89
C ILE A 72 -2.90 -4.16 -0.95
N GLY A 73 -4.22 -4.23 -1.14
CA GLY A 73 -5.18 -3.61 -0.22
C GLY A 73 -6.40 -2.99 -0.89
N GLY A 74 -7.04 -2.05 -0.20
CA GLY A 74 -8.18 -1.30 -0.70
C GLY A 74 -7.78 -0.11 -1.56
N PHE A 75 -8.33 -0.03 -2.77
CA PHE A 75 -8.02 1.00 -3.77
C PHE A 75 -9.14 2.04 -3.94
N HIS A 76 -10.22 1.94 -3.16
CA HIS A 76 -11.40 2.80 -3.28
C HIS A 76 -11.96 2.82 -4.73
N GLY A 77 -12.47 3.96 -5.18
CA GLY A 77 -12.87 4.25 -6.57
C GLY A 77 -11.72 4.66 -7.52
N PHE A 78 -10.52 4.08 -7.35
CA PHE A 78 -9.36 4.37 -8.19
C PHE A 78 -9.58 4.01 -9.68
N LYS A 79 -9.24 4.94 -10.59
CA LYS A 79 -9.44 4.79 -12.05
C LYS A 79 -8.22 5.10 -12.92
N LYS A 80 -7.08 5.47 -12.30
CA LYS A 80 -5.83 5.84 -13.01
C LYS A 80 -4.96 4.62 -13.28
N TYR A 81 -5.50 3.70 -14.06
CA TYR A 81 -4.94 2.36 -14.27
C TYR A 81 -3.49 2.34 -14.77
N GLU A 82 -3.02 3.40 -15.43
CA GLU A 82 -1.63 3.59 -15.85
C GLU A 82 -0.63 3.47 -14.69
N LEU A 83 -1.04 3.81 -13.46
CA LEU A 83 -0.18 3.69 -12.28
C LEU A 83 0.04 2.23 -11.84
N LEU A 84 -0.74 1.28 -12.37
CA LEU A 84 -0.57 -0.15 -12.12
C LEU A 84 0.33 -0.82 -13.18
N GLU A 85 0.66 -0.13 -14.27
CA GLU A 85 1.51 -0.67 -15.34
C GLU A 85 2.95 -0.99 -14.92
N PRO A 86 3.60 -0.25 -14.01
CA PRO A 86 4.94 -0.61 -13.54
C PRO A 86 4.95 -1.80 -12.57
N LEU A 87 3.81 -2.08 -11.92
CA LEU A 87 3.72 -3.13 -10.90
C LEU A 87 3.73 -4.51 -11.54
N THR A 88 4.25 -5.49 -10.81
CA THR A 88 4.18 -6.91 -11.17
C THR A 88 3.01 -7.61 -10.49
N ILE A 89 2.67 -7.21 -9.26
CA ILE A 89 1.57 -7.80 -8.48
C ILE A 89 0.58 -6.70 -8.07
N VAL A 90 -0.71 -6.96 -8.30
CA VAL A 90 -1.80 -6.08 -7.91
C VAL A 90 -2.89 -6.90 -7.23
N CYS A 91 -3.14 -6.63 -5.95
CA CYS A 91 -4.14 -7.31 -5.14
C CYS A 91 -5.21 -6.31 -4.67
N PRO A 92 -6.16 -5.92 -5.54
CA PRO A 92 -7.27 -5.06 -5.13
C PRO A 92 -8.24 -5.85 -4.25
N THR A 93 -8.59 -5.33 -3.07
CA THR A 93 -9.51 -5.98 -2.14
C THR A 93 -10.32 -4.95 -1.34
N HIS A 94 -11.08 -5.40 -0.33
CA HIS A 94 -11.83 -4.56 0.61
C HIS A 94 -12.76 -3.54 -0.08
N CYS A 95 -12.46 -2.25 0.00
CA CYS A 95 -13.26 -1.13 -0.49
C CYS A 95 -13.08 -0.83 -1.99
N THR A 96 -12.34 -1.67 -2.72
CA THR A 96 -12.05 -1.42 -4.13
C THR A 96 -13.32 -1.58 -4.97
N GLU A 97 -13.73 -0.51 -5.66
CA GLU A 97 -14.96 -0.51 -6.47
C GLU A 97 -14.78 -1.23 -7.82
N HIS A 98 -13.58 -1.17 -8.40
CA HIS A 98 -13.30 -1.57 -9.79
C HIS A 98 -12.50 -2.87 -9.90
N ILE A 99 -12.67 -3.83 -8.97
CA ILE A 99 -11.90 -5.09 -8.95
C ILE A 99 -11.98 -5.84 -10.30
N GLN A 100 -13.19 -5.99 -10.85
CA GLN A 100 -13.38 -6.71 -12.11
C GLN A 100 -12.67 -6.00 -13.28
N GLU A 101 -12.75 -4.67 -13.36
CA GLU A 101 -12.06 -3.93 -14.41
C GLU A 101 -10.52 -4.02 -14.27
N ILE A 102 -9.99 -3.96 -13.04
CA ILE A 102 -8.56 -4.15 -12.78
C ILE A 102 -8.13 -5.56 -13.20
N LYS A 103 -8.92 -6.59 -12.86
CA LYS A 103 -8.67 -7.98 -13.23
C LYS A 103 -8.65 -8.17 -14.75
N ASP A 104 -9.61 -7.58 -15.45
CA ASP A 104 -9.73 -7.71 -16.91
C ASP A 104 -8.61 -6.96 -17.65
N ARG A 105 -8.17 -5.81 -17.14
CA ARG A 105 -7.06 -5.03 -17.72
C ARG A 105 -5.69 -5.62 -17.43
N PHE A 106 -5.48 -6.21 -16.25
CA PHE A 106 -4.18 -6.70 -15.78
C PHE A 106 -4.20 -8.16 -15.35
N PRO A 107 -4.67 -9.11 -16.18
CA PRO A 107 -4.88 -10.50 -15.77
C PRO A 107 -3.58 -11.20 -15.34
N GLY A 108 -2.44 -10.82 -15.91
CA GLY A 108 -1.12 -11.39 -15.56
C GLY A 108 -0.50 -10.85 -14.27
N LYS A 109 -1.07 -9.80 -13.69
CA LYS A 109 -0.57 -9.13 -12.47
C LYS A 109 -1.55 -9.22 -11.32
N TYR A 110 -2.83 -9.42 -11.64
CA TYR A 110 -3.92 -9.53 -10.69
C TYR A 110 -3.73 -10.77 -9.83
N ILE A 111 -3.83 -10.58 -8.51
CA ILE A 111 -4.01 -11.66 -7.56
C ILE A 111 -5.28 -11.43 -6.76
N GLU A 112 -6.04 -12.50 -6.52
CA GLU A 112 -7.24 -12.43 -5.71
C GLU A 112 -6.88 -12.33 -4.22
N GLY A 113 -7.37 -11.27 -3.58
CA GLY A 113 -7.32 -11.11 -2.12
C GLY A 113 -8.53 -11.74 -1.43
N GLY A 114 -8.49 -11.84 -0.11
CA GLY A 114 -9.61 -12.36 0.68
C GLY A 114 -9.21 -12.77 2.08
N ALA A 115 -10.19 -12.98 2.96
CA ALA A 115 -9.93 -13.47 4.31
C ALA A 115 -9.26 -14.86 4.26
N GLY A 116 -8.19 -15.04 5.03
CA GLY A 116 -7.41 -16.28 5.05
C GLY A 116 -6.51 -16.50 3.82
N LYS A 117 -6.46 -15.55 2.88
CA LYS A 117 -5.55 -15.63 1.73
C LYS A 117 -4.11 -15.44 2.18
N VAL A 118 -3.24 -16.33 1.73
CA VAL A 118 -1.77 -16.17 1.80
C VAL A 118 -1.29 -15.62 0.46
N ILE A 119 -0.50 -14.55 0.51
CA ILE A 119 0.17 -13.96 -0.64
C ILE A 119 1.67 -14.12 -0.41
N GLU A 120 2.32 -14.91 -1.27
CA GLU A 120 3.76 -15.11 -1.21
C GLU A 120 4.44 -14.01 -2.02
N ILE A 121 5.29 -13.26 -1.33
CA ILE A 121 6.10 -12.18 -1.88
C ILE A 121 7.57 -12.55 -1.67
N GLU A 122 8.33 -12.63 -2.77
CA GLU A 122 9.77 -12.95 -2.76
C GLU A 122 10.61 -11.68 -2.70
#